data_AF-A0A378QU91-F1
#
_entry.id   AF-A0A378QU91-F1
#
_cell.length_a   1.000
_cell.length_b   1.000
_cell.length_c   1.000
_cell.angle_alpha   90.00
_cell.angle_beta   90.00
_cell.angle_gamma   90.00
#
_symmetry.space_group_name_H-M   'P 1'
#
loop_
_entity.id
_entity.type
_entity.pdbx_description
1 polymer ?
#
loop_
_entity_poly.entity_id
_entity_poly.type
_entity_poly.pdbx_seq_one_letter_code
_entity_poly.pdbx_strand_id
1 'polypeptide(L)'
;MRLPFDAKERVILGEKFATRDLVRDMSEAVHYYVLVITSEYARLIEATNDRVVKEIGGESERQSQMSELTFPIKNTSLPTGSKADRTGSSDDDSYLKEFMNRVDKSMQEFRNIDPLPVILVGDSRTLGFYEQVVDNDSFIIGKVDHLPNLKDGRAEEIVAGVQDVVETQRATRYETAQGDLEKARNEKMVRTDLQQIYRSAVEGNAVKLLVRQGYIVPATIDETALTLLVADDATADGVTDDAISEIIERVSHNGGEVVFVPQDKMDEKEPIALITRY
;
A
#
# COMPACT_ATOMS: atom_id res chain seq x y z
N MET A 1 20.94 -5.39 5.76
CA MET A 1 19.53 -4.96 5.68
C MET A 1 19.43 -4.04 4.47
N ARG A 2 18.66 -4.38 3.44
CA ARG A 2 18.48 -3.53 2.25
C ARG A 2 17.13 -2.84 2.41
N LEU A 3 17.13 -1.51 2.40
CA LEU A 3 15.91 -0.72 2.55
C LEU A 3 15.22 -0.58 1.19
N PRO A 4 13.88 -0.58 1.13
CA PRO A 4 13.13 -0.50 -0.12
C PRO A 4 13.11 0.91 -0.74
N PHE A 5 13.95 1.85 -0.30
CA PHE A 5 14.02 3.23 -0.78
C PHE A 5 15.47 3.74 -0.69
N ASP A 6 15.78 4.86 -1.35
CA ASP A 6 17.12 5.48 -1.29
C ASP A 6 17.25 6.32 -0.02
N ALA A 7 17.98 5.81 0.97
CA ALA A 7 18.35 6.58 2.14
C ALA A 7 19.39 7.65 1.77
N LYS A 8 19.12 8.93 2.08
CA LYS A 8 20.14 9.98 1.97
C LYS A 8 21.24 9.71 2.99
N GLU A 9 22.47 9.65 2.52
CA GLU A 9 23.64 9.38 3.35
C GLU A 9 23.83 10.50 4.39
N ARG A 10 23.66 10.18 5.68
CA ARG A 10 23.91 11.10 6.79
C ARG A 10 24.34 10.34 8.04
N VAL A 11 25.33 10.87 8.76
CA VAL A 11 25.75 10.36 10.07
C VAL A 11 25.05 11.19 11.16
N ILE A 12 24.26 10.52 11.99
CA ILE A 12 23.64 11.10 13.20
C ILE A 12 24.12 10.26 14.39
N LEU A 13 24.71 10.90 15.39
CA LEU A 13 25.16 10.28 16.64
C LEU A 13 24.14 10.61 17.74
N GLY A 14 23.39 9.61 18.21
CA GLY A 14 22.41 9.71 19.29
C GLY A 14 21.98 8.32 19.79
N GLU A 15 21.34 8.22 20.95
CA GLU A 15 20.93 6.94 21.56
C GLU A 15 19.72 6.27 20.87
N LYS A 16 18.98 7.00 20.02
CA LYS A 16 17.89 6.48 19.18
C LYS A 16 18.31 6.46 17.71
N PHE A 17 18.02 5.38 16.99
CA PHE A 17 18.29 5.26 15.55
C PHE A 17 17.51 6.32 14.75
N ALA A 18 18.11 6.87 13.70
CA ALA A 18 17.44 7.78 12.77
C ALA A 18 16.41 7.03 11.90
N THR A 19 15.23 6.74 12.45
CA THR A 19 14.06 6.16 11.76
C THR A 19 13.31 7.19 10.91
N ARG A 20 13.81 8.43 10.85
CA ARG A 20 13.14 9.64 10.35
C ARG A 20 12.78 9.63 8.86
N ASP A 21 13.73 9.28 7.98
CA ASP A 21 13.48 9.19 6.54
C ASP A 21 12.73 7.87 6.19
N LEU A 22 12.93 6.82 7.01
CA LEU A 22 12.21 5.55 6.90
C LEU A 22 10.71 5.74 7.10
N VAL A 23 10.30 6.43 8.17
CA VAL A 23 8.88 6.59 8.54
C VAL A 23 8.13 7.38 7.49
N ARG A 24 8.72 8.46 6.96
CA ARG A 24 8.12 9.28 5.91
C ARG A 24 7.98 8.53 4.58
N ASP A 25 9.00 7.79 4.16
CA ASP A 25 8.95 7.00 2.92
C ASP A 25 8.04 5.77 3.07
N MET A 26 7.94 5.19 4.28
CA MET A 26 7.08 4.04 4.58
C MET A 26 5.58 4.38 4.62
N SER A 27 5.21 5.62 4.91
CA SER A 27 3.81 6.04 5.02
C SER A 27 3.23 6.61 3.72
N GLU A 28 4.09 7.08 2.81
CA GLU A 28 3.71 7.40 1.42
C GLU A 28 3.78 6.17 0.50
N ALA A 29 4.47 5.13 0.96
CA ALA A 29 4.61 3.88 0.25
C ALA A 29 3.26 3.24 -0.04
N VAL A 30 2.88 3.20 -1.32
CA VAL A 30 1.82 2.31 -1.76
C VAL A 30 2.47 0.94 -1.90
N HIS A 31 2.17 0.05 -0.97
CA HIS A 31 2.55 -1.35 -1.01
C HIS A 31 1.42 -2.15 -1.66
N TYR A 32 1.71 -2.86 -2.75
CA TYR A 32 0.69 -3.50 -3.58
C TYR A 32 1.22 -4.78 -4.24
N TYR A 33 0.29 -5.59 -4.72
CA TYR A 33 0.55 -6.70 -5.61
C TYR A 33 0.23 -6.33 -7.05
N VAL A 34 1.01 -6.84 -7.99
CA VAL A 34 0.67 -6.86 -9.42
C VAL A 34 0.38 -8.31 -9.81
N LEU A 35 -0.89 -8.59 -10.10
CA LEU A 35 -1.32 -9.87 -10.62
C LEU A 35 -1.30 -9.80 -12.15
N VAL A 36 -0.28 -10.42 -12.75
CA VAL A 36 -0.15 -10.50 -14.21
C VAL A 36 -0.80 -11.79 -14.69
N ILE A 37 -1.81 -11.67 -15.54
CA ILE A 37 -2.61 -12.77 -16.06
C ILE A 37 -2.66 -12.76 -17.59
N THR A 38 -2.47 -13.94 -18.17
CA THR A 38 -2.68 -14.23 -19.59
C THR A 38 -3.59 -15.45 -19.72
N SER A 39 -3.99 -15.81 -20.93
CA SER A 39 -4.76 -17.04 -21.17
C SER A 39 -4.01 -18.33 -20.81
N GLU A 40 -2.67 -18.28 -20.67
CA GLU A 40 -1.83 -19.45 -20.45
C GLU A 40 -1.10 -19.45 -19.10
N TYR A 41 -1.07 -18.31 -18.40
CA TYR A 41 -0.15 -18.11 -17.28
C TYR A 41 -0.60 -17.00 -16.33
N ALA A 42 -0.27 -17.15 -15.05
CA ALA A 42 -0.41 -16.10 -14.06
C ALA A 42 0.85 -16.00 -13.19
N ARG A 43 1.30 -14.78 -12.89
CA ARG A 43 2.38 -14.50 -11.93
C ARG A 43 2.02 -13.33 -11.03
N LEU A 44 2.68 -13.29 -9.88
CA LEU A 44 2.41 -12.31 -8.83
C LEU A 44 3.70 -11.59 -8.46
N ILE A 45 3.66 -10.25 -8.44
CA ILE A 45 4.78 -9.40 -8.10
C ILE A 45 4.37 -8.55 -6.89
N GLU A 46 5.17 -8.55 -5.83
CA GLU A 46 5.03 -7.63 -4.69
C GLU A 46 5.88 -6.40 -4.98
N ALA A 47 5.29 -5.21 -4.89
CA ALA A 47 5.94 -3.96 -5.21
C ALA A 47 5.55 -2.87 -4.23
N THR A 48 6.50 -1.98 -3.96
CA THR A 48 6.27 -0.78 -3.16
C THR A 48 6.68 0.42 -4.01
N ASN A 49 5.76 1.36 -4.24
CA ASN A 49 5.96 2.49 -5.14
C ASN A 49 6.40 2.04 -6.54
N ASP A 50 7.60 2.45 -6.98
CA ASP A 50 8.20 2.12 -8.26
C ASP A 50 9.17 0.94 -8.19
N ARG A 51 9.27 0.27 -7.03
CA ARG A 51 10.27 -0.77 -6.77
C ARG A 51 9.63 -2.14 -6.58
N VAL A 52 10.19 -3.12 -7.26
CA VAL A 52 9.90 -4.54 -7.02
C VAL A 52 10.47 -4.92 -5.65
N VAL A 53 9.61 -5.42 -4.76
CA VAL A 53 10.03 -6.02 -3.49
C VAL A 53 10.48 -7.46 -3.74
N LYS A 54 9.63 -8.23 -4.42
CA LYS A 54 9.95 -9.59 -4.88
C LYS A 54 8.95 -10.05 -5.95
N GLU A 55 9.39 -10.92 -6.82
CA GLU A 55 8.48 -11.73 -7.65
C GLU A 55 8.20 -13.04 -6.91
N ILE A 56 6.91 -13.36 -6.77
CA ILE A 56 6.46 -14.53 -6.01
C ILE A 56 6.66 -15.78 -6.88
N GLY A 57 7.65 -16.59 -6.51
CA GLY A 57 7.97 -17.86 -7.16
C GLY A 57 7.70 -19.07 -6.26
N GLY A 58 7.63 -20.26 -6.86
CA GLY A 58 7.22 -21.52 -6.19
C GLY A 58 8.04 -21.95 -4.97
N GLU A 59 9.22 -21.36 -4.74
CA GLU A 59 10.05 -21.59 -3.54
C GLU A 59 9.80 -20.57 -2.41
N SER A 60 8.89 -19.61 -2.61
CA SER A 60 8.53 -18.62 -1.59
C SER A 60 7.93 -19.31 -0.36
N GLU A 61 8.50 -19.06 0.83
CA GLU A 61 7.98 -19.60 2.09
C GLU A 61 6.50 -19.25 2.30
N ARG A 62 6.04 -18.10 1.79
CA ARG A 62 4.63 -17.68 1.84
C ARG A 62 3.70 -18.65 1.10
N GLN A 63 4.22 -19.41 0.14
CA GLN A 63 3.47 -20.39 -0.65
C GLN A 63 3.52 -21.80 -0.09
N SER A 64 4.41 -22.07 0.87
CA SER A 64 4.58 -23.41 1.45
C SER A 64 3.35 -23.92 2.22
N GLN A 65 2.47 -23.00 2.64
CA GLN A 65 1.25 -23.29 3.41
C GLN A 65 -0.04 -23.06 2.62
N MET A 66 0.06 -22.77 1.32
CA MET A 66 -1.11 -22.56 0.46
C MET A 66 -1.83 -23.88 0.19
N SER A 67 -3.17 -23.81 0.13
CA SER A 67 -4.01 -24.95 -0.25
C SER A 67 -4.40 -24.90 -1.73
N GLU A 68 -4.27 -23.74 -2.35
CA GLU A 68 -4.51 -23.48 -3.77
C GLU A 68 -3.20 -23.56 -4.59
N LEU A 69 -3.25 -23.08 -5.85
CA LEU A 69 -2.09 -23.11 -6.73
C LEU A 69 -1.04 -22.08 -6.31
N THR A 70 0.23 -22.46 -6.43
CA THR A 70 1.35 -21.56 -6.17
C THR A 70 1.73 -20.77 -7.43
N PHE A 71 1.91 -19.47 -7.29
CA PHE A 71 2.53 -18.64 -8.31
C PHE A 71 4.01 -19.05 -8.56
N PRO A 72 4.44 -19.05 -9.82
CA PRO A 72 3.62 -18.80 -11.00
C PRO A 72 2.72 -19.97 -11.38
N ILE A 73 1.51 -19.66 -11.85
CA ILE A 73 0.47 -20.64 -12.21
C ILE A 73 0.45 -20.81 -13.73
N LYS A 74 0.59 -22.04 -14.21
CA LYS A 74 0.39 -22.38 -15.62
C LYS A 74 -1.04 -22.83 -15.87
N ASN A 75 -1.63 -22.39 -16.97
CA ASN A 75 -2.95 -22.87 -17.36
C ASN A 75 -2.85 -24.32 -17.85
N THR A 76 -3.47 -25.23 -17.10
CA THR A 76 -3.61 -26.65 -17.44
C THR A 76 -5.05 -27.05 -17.76
N SER A 77 -6.01 -26.11 -17.78
CA SER A 77 -7.42 -26.40 -18.11
C SER A 77 -7.63 -26.60 -19.61
N LEU A 78 -6.70 -26.13 -20.45
CA LEU A 78 -6.75 -26.33 -21.89
C LEU A 78 -6.49 -27.81 -22.23
N PRO A 79 -7.39 -28.47 -22.99
CA PRO A 79 -7.16 -29.83 -23.47
C PRO A 79 -5.91 -29.89 -24.37
N THR A 80 -5.11 -30.95 -24.24
CA THR A 80 -3.89 -31.21 -25.03
C THR A 80 -4.16 -31.63 -26.49
N GLY A 81 -5.42 -31.71 -26.90
CA GLY A 81 -5.85 -32.05 -28.25
C GLY A 81 -5.67 -30.91 -29.27
N SER A 82 -5.60 -31.27 -30.55
CA SER A 82 -5.44 -30.30 -31.66
C SER A 82 -6.59 -29.30 -31.68
N LYS A 83 -6.32 -28.02 -32.01
CA LYS A 83 -7.35 -26.96 -32.17
C LYS A 83 -8.52 -27.33 -33.10
N ALA A 84 -8.33 -28.32 -33.97
CA ALA A 84 -9.33 -28.83 -34.91
C ALA A 84 -10.41 -29.74 -34.28
N ASP A 85 -10.17 -30.32 -33.10
CA ASP A 85 -11.13 -31.17 -32.38
C ASP A 85 -12.02 -30.37 -31.40
N ARG A 86 -11.83 -29.04 -31.33
CA ARG A 86 -12.58 -28.17 -30.41
C ARG A 86 -13.96 -27.83 -30.98
N THR A 87 -15.01 -28.23 -30.26
CA THR A 87 -16.41 -27.88 -30.52
C THR A 87 -16.73 -26.42 -30.15
N GLY A 88 -16.06 -25.47 -30.80
CA GLY A 88 -16.47 -24.05 -30.77
C GLY A 88 -15.94 -23.19 -29.62
N SER A 89 -16.14 -21.86 -29.76
CA SER A 89 -15.63 -20.80 -28.87
C SER A 89 -16.16 -20.86 -27.43
N SER A 90 -17.27 -21.57 -27.18
CA SER A 90 -17.92 -21.59 -25.87
C SER A 90 -17.16 -22.46 -24.86
N ASP A 91 -16.53 -23.55 -25.31
CA ASP A 91 -15.77 -24.44 -24.44
C ASP A 91 -14.46 -23.77 -24.00
N ASP A 92 -13.79 -23.08 -24.93
CA ASP A 92 -12.56 -22.30 -24.67
C ASP A 92 -12.77 -21.19 -23.64
N ASP A 93 -13.92 -20.50 -23.67
CA ASP A 93 -14.27 -19.49 -22.68
C ASP A 93 -14.54 -20.09 -21.30
N SER A 94 -15.17 -21.28 -21.24
CA SER A 94 -15.39 -22.00 -19.98
C SER A 94 -14.06 -22.39 -19.35
N TYR A 95 -13.13 -22.95 -20.12
CA TYR A 95 -11.80 -23.33 -19.63
C TYR A 95 -10.98 -22.12 -19.15
N LEU A 96 -11.11 -20.98 -19.84
CA LEU A 96 -10.45 -19.75 -19.41
C LEU A 96 -11.04 -19.21 -18.11
N LYS A 97 -12.37 -19.23 -17.94
CA LYS A 97 -13.04 -18.87 -16.68
C LYS A 97 -12.61 -19.77 -15.52
N GLU A 98 -12.54 -21.07 -15.74
CA GLU A 98 -12.06 -22.02 -14.73
C GLU A 98 -10.62 -21.72 -14.33
N PHE A 99 -9.75 -21.39 -15.29
CA PHE A 99 -8.38 -20.98 -15.00
C PHE A 99 -8.34 -19.68 -14.19
N MET A 100 -9.10 -18.65 -14.58
CA MET A 100 -9.17 -17.38 -13.85
C MET A 100 -9.70 -17.57 -12.42
N ASN A 101 -10.71 -18.43 -12.21
CA ASN A 101 -11.23 -18.70 -10.86
C ASN A 101 -10.18 -19.37 -9.96
N ARG A 102 -9.36 -20.28 -10.51
CA ARG A 102 -8.24 -20.89 -9.75
C ARG A 102 -7.16 -19.88 -9.41
N VAL A 103 -6.87 -18.94 -10.32
CA VAL A 103 -5.95 -17.82 -10.04
C VAL A 103 -6.51 -16.94 -8.92
N ASP A 104 -7.81 -16.63 -8.95
CA ASP A 104 -8.44 -15.79 -7.91
C ASP A 104 -8.38 -16.43 -6.52
N LYS A 105 -8.69 -17.72 -6.39
CA LYS A 105 -8.56 -18.44 -5.12
C LYS A 105 -7.13 -18.38 -4.56
N SER A 106 -6.14 -18.54 -5.42
CA SER A 106 -4.73 -18.43 -5.05
C SER A 106 -4.37 -16.99 -4.61
N MET A 107 -4.92 -15.98 -5.28
CA MET A 107 -4.75 -14.57 -4.91
C MET A 107 -5.40 -14.24 -3.55
N GLN A 108 -6.58 -14.80 -3.27
CA GLN A 108 -7.28 -14.62 -2.00
C GLN A 108 -6.49 -15.22 -0.82
N GLU A 109 -5.89 -16.40 -0.98
CA GLU A 109 -5.03 -16.96 0.07
C GLU A 109 -3.84 -16.04 0.40
N PHE A 110 -3.20 -15.46 -0.63
CA PHE A 110 -2.14 -14.47 -0.44
C PHE A 110 -2.62 -13.23 0.32
N ARG A 111 -3.79 -12.72 -0.07
CA ARG A 111 -4.43 -11.55 0.54
C ARG A 111 -4.85 -11.78 2.00
N ASN A 112 -5.19 -13.02 2.36
CA ASN A 112 -5.54 -13.37 3.74
C ASN A 112 -4.33 -13.33 4.68
N ILE A 113 -3.11 -13.49 4.14
CA ILE A 113 -1.86 -13.35 4.89
C ILE A 113 -1.45 -11.87 4.96
N ASP A 114 -1.46 -11.18 3.81
CA ASP A 114 -1.10 -9.77 3.70
C ASP A 114 -2.07 -9.02 2.77
N PRO A 115 -3.00 -8.21 3.32
CA PRO A 115 -4.13 -7.65 2.56
C PRO A 115 -3.75 -6.42 1.71
N LEU A 116 -2.69 -6.53 0.89
CA LEU A 116 -2.19 -5.46 0.03
C LEU A 116 -3.03 -5.29 -1.24
N PRO A 117 -3.41 -4.07 -1.65
CA PRO A 117 -4.19 -3.81 -2.87
C PRO A 117 -3.56 -4.47 -4.11
N VAL A 118 -4.39 -4.82 -5.08
CA VAL A 118 -3.97 -5.56 -6.29
C VAL A 118 -4.19 -4.71 -7.54
N ILE A 119 -3.19 -4.68 -8.41
CA ILE A 119 -3.31 -4.15 -9.77
C ILE A 119 -3.34 -5.34 -10.73
N LEU A 120 -4.34 -5.41 -11.61
CA LEU A 120 -4.40 -6.45 -12.62
C LEU A 120 -3.66 -6.02 -13.89
N VAL A 121 -2.87 -6.93 -14.46
CA VAL A 121 -2.19 -6.71 -15.73
C VAL A 121 -2.46 -7.88 -16.66
N GLY A 122 -2.97 -7.63 -17.85
CA GLY A 122 -3.38 -8.69 -18.78
C GLY A 122 -4.00 -8.11 -20.03
N ASP A 123 -4.15 -8.88 -21.11
CA ASP A 123 -4.94 -8.39 -22.24
C ASP A 123 -6.41 -8.16 -21.84
N SER A 124 -7.09 -7.26 -22.55
CA SER A 124 -8.45 -6.83 -22.19
C SER A 124 -9.46 -7.99 -22.13
N ARG A 125 -9.26 -9.05 -22.94
CA ARG A 125 -10.13 -10.23 -22.91
C ARG A 125 -9.91 -11.02 -21.63
N THR A 126 -8.65 -11.33 -21.29
CA THR A 126 -8.28 -12.09 -20.10
C THR A 126 -8.71 -11.36 -18.82
N LEU A 127 -8.49 -10.05 -18.75
CA LEU A 127 -8.96 -9.23 -17.63
C LEU A 127 -10.49 -9.27 -17.47
N GLY A 128 -11.22 -9.15 -18.59
CA GLY A 128 -12.68 -9.23 -18.56
C GLY A 128 -13.22 -10.59 -18.10
N PHE A 129 -12.49 -11.69 -18.32
CA PHE A 129 -12.85 -13.00 -17.76
C PHE A 129 -12.54 -13.11 -16.28
N TYR A 130 -11.41 -12.55 -15.82
CA TYR A 130 -11.07 -12.53 -14.39
C TYR A 130 -12.15 -11.79 -13.59
N GLU A 131 -12.58 -10.62 -14.06
CA GLU A 131 -13.63 -9.82 -13.40
C GLU A 131 -14.99 -10.53 -13.31
N GLN A 132 -15.28 -11.50 -14.19
CA GLN A 132 -16.51 -12.28 -14.13
C GLN A 132 -16.49 -13.37 -13.06
N VAL A 133 -15.31 -13.74 -12.56
CA VAL A 133 -15.12 -14.90 -11.67
C VAL A 133 -14.43 -14.55 -10.35
N VAL A 134 -14.00 -13.30 -10.18
CA VAL A 134 -13.42 -12.76 -8.95
C VAL A 134 -14.46 -12.80 -7.84
N ASP A 135 -14.13 -13.38 -6.69
CA ASP A 135 -15.10 -13.45 -5.58
C ASP A 135 -15.23 -12.11 -4.84
N ASN A 136 -14.15 -11.32 -4.79
CA ASN A 136 -14.11 -10.01 -4.16
C ASN A 136 -13.24 -9.05 -4.99
N ASP A 137 -13.83 -8.03 -5.59
CA ASP A 137 -13.14 -7.04 -6.42
C ASP A 137 -12.70 -5.78 -5.63
N SER A 138 -13.15 -5.61 -4.38
CA SER A 138 -12.89 -4.40 -3.58
C SER A 138 -11.40 -4.11 -3.33
N PHE A 139 -10.54 -5.11 -3.52
CA PHE A 139 -9.10 -4.97 -3.39
C PHE A 139 -8.38 -4.57 -4.67
N ILE A 140 -9.08 -4.60 -5.81
CA ILE A 140 -8.51 -4.27 -7.12
C ILE A 140 -8.54 -2.75 -7.28
N ILE A 141 -7.37 -2.13 -7.30
CA ILE A 141 -7.24 -0.67 -7.39
C ILE A 141 -7.03 -0.16 -8.83
N GLY A 142 -6.85 -1.06 -9.78
CA GLY A 142 -6.79 -0.71 -11.19
C GLY A 142 -6.36 -1.86 -12.10
N LYS A 143 -6.37 -1.58 -13.40
CA LYS A 143 -6.09 -2.53 -14.48
C LYS A 143 -5.20 -1.90 -15.54
N VAL A 144 -4.25 -2.66 -16.08
CA VAL A 144 -3.39 -2.23 -17.18
C VAL A 144 -3.37 -3.29 -18.26
N ASP A 145 -3.82 -2.94 -19.46
CA ASP A 145 -4.09 -3.91 -20.53
C ASP A 145 -3.23 -3.80 -21.80
N HIS A 146 -2.22 -2.92 -21.74
CA HIS A 146 -1.38 -2.59 -22.89
C HIS A 146 0.11 -2.90 -22.64
N LEU A 147 0.46 -3.56 -21.53
CA LEU A 147 1.87 -3.90 -21.25
C LEU A 147 2.33 -5.11 -22.09
N PRO A 148 3.51 -5.04 -22.71
CA PRO A 148 4.08 -6.17 -23.46
C PRO A 148 4.75 -7.17 -22.52
N ASN A 149 5.16 -8.32 -23.08
CA ASN A 149 6.02 -9.31 -22.40
C ASN A 149 5.48 -9.78 -21.03
N LEU A 150 4.17 -9.97 -20.92
CA LEU A 150 3.52 -10.29 -19.65
C LEU A 150 4.08 -11.55 -18.95
N LYS A 151 4.49 -12.56 -19.74
CA LYS A 151 5.01 -13.83 -19.24
C LYS A 151 6.49 -13.79 -18.88
N ASP A 152 7.32 -13.29 -19.80
CA ASP A 152 8.79 -13.39 -19.73
C ASP A 152 9.50 -12.04 -19.49
N GLY A 153 8.74 -10.95 -19.43
CA GLY A 153 9.23 -9.60 -19.17
C GLY A 153 9.65 -9.42 -17.71
N ARG A 154 10.56 -8.48 -17.48
CA ARG A 154 11.12 -8.23 -16.15
C ARG A 154 10.06 -7.65 -15.21
N ALA A 155 10.10 -8.03 -13.93
CA ALA A 155 9.14 -7.52 -12.94
C ALA A 155 9.20 -5.98 -12.85
N GLU A 156 10.39 -5.40 -13.01
CA GLU A 156 10.61 -3.95 -13.00
C GLU A 156 9.90 -3.25 -14.16
N GLU A 157 9.82 -3.88 -15.34
CA GLU A 157 9.11 -3.32 -16.50
C GLU A 157 7.60 -3.31 -16.28
N ILE A 158 7.07 -4.36 -15.64
CA ILE A 158 5.66 -4.43 -15.27
C ILE A 158 5.34 -3.39 -14.19
N VAL A 159 6.18 -3.29 -13.15
CA VAL A 159 6.01 -2.31 -12.07
C VAL A 159 6.09 -0.88 -12.59
N ALA A 160 7.00 -0.58 -13.51
CA ALA A 160 7.06 0.72 -14.19
C ALA A 160 5.78 1.01 -14.99
N GLY A 161 5.20 -0.02 -15.63
CA GLY A 161 3.99 0.10 -16.44
C GLY A 161 2.69 0.32 -15.66
N VAL A 162 2.68 0.11 -14.33
CA VAL A 162 1.49 0.31 -13.49
C VAL A 162 1.52 1.60 -12.67
N GLN A 163 2.56 2.44 -12.82
CA GLN A 163 2.74 3.63 -11.96
C GLN A 163 1.58 4.62 -12.04
N ASP A 164 0.93 4.80 -13.20
CA ASP A 164 -0.25 5.67 -13.30
C ASP A 164 -1.40 5.23 -12.38
N VAL A 165 -1.58 3.92 -12.20
CA VAL A 165 -2.57 3.35 -11.27
C VAL A 165 -2.15 3.63 -9.82
N VAL A 166 -0.85 3.50 -9.51
CA VAL A 166 -0.30 3.79 -8.19
C VAL A 166 -0.49 5.26 -7.82
N GLU A 167 -0.19 6.18 -8.73
CA GLU A 167 -0.40 7.62 -8.51
C GLU A 167 -1.88 7.97 -8.37
N THR A 168 -2.75 7.35 -9.16
CA THR A 168 -4.21 7.49 -9.00
C THR A 168 -4.66 7.05 -7.61
N GLN A 169 -4.16 5.89 -7.14
CA GLN A 169 -4.48 5.38 -5.81
C GLN A 169 -3.99 6.31 -4.69
N ARG A 170 -2.81 6.93 -4.84
CA ARG A 170 -2.33 7.96 -3.90
C ARG A 170 -3.29 9.15 -3.87
N ALA A 171 -3.67 9.66 -5.04
CA ALA A 171 -4.59 10.80 -5.14
C ALA A 171 -5.95 10.48 -4.48
N THR A 172 -6.52 9.31 -4.76
CA THR A 172 -7.79 8.87 -4.16
C THR A 172 -7.70 8.70 -2.65
N ARG A 173 -6.58 8.18 -2.11
CA ARG A 173 -6.36 8.12 -0.65
C ARG A 173 -6.41 9.52 -0.02
N TYR A 174 -5.80 10.51 -0.68
CA TYR A 174 -5.80 11.89 -0.19
C TYR A 174 -7.20 12.50 -0.21
N GLU A 175 -7.93 12.35 -1.32
CA GLU A 175 -9.31 12.85 -1.43
C GLU A 175 -10.24 12.20 -0.40
N THR A 176 -10.11 10.89 -0.20
CA THR A 176 -10.89 10.16 0.81
C THR A 176 -10.57 10.66 2.22
N ALA A 177 -9.29 10.84 2.55
CA ALA A 177 -8.88 11.35 3.86
C ALA A 177 -9.40 12.77 4.11
N GLN A 178 -9.44 13.63 3.08
CA GLN A 178 -10.02 14.97 3.18
C GLN A 178 -11.54 14.92 3.44
N GLY A 179 -12.27 14.05 2.73
CA GLY A 179 -13.69 13.83 2.99
C GLY A 179 -13.96 13.31 4.41
N ASP A 180 -13.15 12.37 4.90
CA ASP A 180 -13.22 11.86 6.27
C ASP A 180 -12.96 12.97 7.29
N LEU A 181 -11.98 13.83 7.04
CA LEU A 181 -11.63 14.96 7.90
C LEU A 181 -12.79 15.96 7.99
N GLU A 182 -13.42 16.31 6.85
CA GLU A 182 -14.58 17.21 6.82
C GLU A 182 -15.76 16.63 7.63
N LYS A 183 -16.05 15.34 7.46
CA LYS A 183 -17.09 14.64 8.22
C LYS A 183 -16.78 14.65 9.72
N ALA A 184 -15.59 14.26 10.11
CA ALA A 184 -15.15 14.26 11.51
C ALA A 184 -15.19 15.65 12.13
N ARG A 185 -14.91 16.70 11.35
CA ARG A 185 -14.98 18.09 11.83
C ARG A 185 -16.40 18.49 12.22
N ASN A 186 -17.39 18.09 11.43
CA ASN A 186 -18.81 18.31 11.75
C ASN A 186 -19.24 17.57 13.02
N GLU A 187 -18.62 16.41 13.30
CA GLU A 187 -18.86 15.59 14.49
C GLU A 187 -18.02 16.03 15.71
N LYS A 188 -17.16 17.05 15.58
CA LYS A 188 -16.21 17.53 16.61
C LYS A 188 -15.15 16.50 17.04
N MET A 189 -14.86 15.59 16.12
CA MET A 189 -13.93 14.46 16.26
C MET A 189 -12.53 14.75 15.72
N VAL A 190 -12.20 16.03 15.53
CA VAL A 190 -10.91 16.46 14.97
C VAL A 190 -10.07 17.15 16.05
N ARG A 191 -8.77 16.85 16.06
CA ARG A 191 -7.75 17.58 16.82
C ARG A 191 -6.75 18.16 15.84
N THR A 192 -6.42 19.43 16.03
CA THR A 192 -5.48 20.20 15.20
C THR A 192 -4.34 20.81 16.02
N ASP A 193 -4.53 20.89 17.34
CA ASP A 193 -3.50 21.29 18.30
C ASP A 193 -2.53 20.12 18.53
N LEU A 194 -1.22 20.40 18.41
CA LEU A 194 -0.19 19.36 18.43
C LEU A 194 -0.12 18.61 19.77
N GLN A 195 -0.32 19.30 20.89
CA GLN A 195 -0.37 18.69 22.21
C GLN A 195 -1.58 17.76 22.35
N GLN A 196 -2.76 18.18 21.86
CA GLN A 196 -3.94 17.31 21.85
C GLN A 196 -3.79 16.11 20.91
N ILE A 197 -3.17 16.30 19.75
CA ILE A 197 -2.88 15.22 18.79
C ILE A 197 -1.95 14.18 19.44
N TYR A 198 -0.84 14.63 20.02
CA TYR A 198 0.12 13.74 20.69
C TYR A 198 -0.54 12.92 21.79
N ARG A 199 -1.30 13.59 22.68
CA ARG A 199 -2.04 12.90 23.74
C ARG A 199 -3.01 11.86 23.18
N SER A 200 -3.78 12.23 22.16
CA SER A 200 -4.75 11.31 21.52
C SER A 200 -4.05 10.12 20.85
N ALA A 201 -2.87 10.34 20.26
CA ALA A 201 -2.05 9.29 19.67
C ALA A 201 -1.55 8.30 20.74
N VAL A 202 -1.03 8.79 21.87
CA VAL A 202 -0.55 7.94 22.98
C VAL A 202 -1.70 7.19 23.65
N GLU A 203 -2.85 7.82 23.85
CA GLU A 203 -4.05 7.20 24.44
C GLU A 203 -4.72 6.17 23.51
N GLY A 204 -4.25 6.02 22.26
CA GLY A 204 -4.90 5.18 21.27
C GLY A 204 -6.30 5.68 20.92
N ASN A 205 -6.52 7.00 20.93
CA ASN A 205 -7.73 7.64 20.43
C ASN A 205 -7.49 8.26 19.04
N ALA A 206 -6.86 7.50 18.14
CA ALA A 206 -6.48 7.92 16.80
C ALA A 206 -7.08 6.98 15.76
N VAL A 207 -7.96 7.49 14.89
CA VAL A 207 -8.45 6.76 13.70
C VAL A 207 -7.53 7.02 12.53
N LYS A 208 -7.29 8.30 12.23
CA LYS A 208 -6.56 8.73 11.03
C LYS A 208 -5.81 10.02 11.31
N LEU A 209 -4.51 10.02 11.04
CA LEU A 209 -3.65 11.20 11.10
C LEU A 209 -3.37 11.67 9.69
N LEU A 210 -3.72 12.92 9.38
CA LEU A 210 -3.34 13.60 8.15
C LEU A 210 -2.16 14.50 8.45
N VAL A 211 -1.08 14.37 7.67
CA VAL A 211 0.16 15.13 7.85
C VAL A 211 0.57 15.77 6.54
N ARG A 212 0.78 17.09 6.53
CA ARG A 212 1.29 17.79 5.35
C ARG A 212 2.72 17.32 5.06
N GLN A 213 2.99 16.98 3.80
CA GLN A 213 4.31 16.48 3.39
C GLN A 213 5.45 17.42 3.77
N GLY A 214 6.45 16.88 4.48
CA GLY A 214 7.61 17.61 4.94
C GLY A 214 7.36 18.53 6.15
N TYR A 215 6.19 18.45 6.79
CA TYR A 215 5.94 19.15 8.04
C TYR A 215 6.71 18.48 9.18
N ILE A 216 7.63 19.23 9.79
CA ILE A 216 8.53 18.79 10.85
C ILE A 216 8.48 19.84 11.95
N VAL A 217 8.40 19.40 13.20
CA VAL A 217 8.32 20.28 14.36
C VAL A 217 9.25 19.79 15.45
N PRO A 218 10.32 20.52 15.80
CA PRO A 218 11.10 20.20 16.98
C PRO A 218 10.31 20.44 18.26
N ALA A 219 10.43 19.55 19.24
CA ALA A 219 9.71 19.66 20.51
C ALA A 219 10.41 18.95 21.66
N THR A 220 10.12 19.36 22.89
CA THR A 220 10.40 18.57 24.09
C THR A 220 9.19 17.69 24.39
N ILE A 221 9.42 16.41 24.64
CA ILE A 221 8.38 15.43 24.96
C ILE A 221 8.60 14.90 26.37
N ASP A 222 7.57 14.96 27.21
CA ASP A 222 7.50 14.24 28.48
C ASP A 222 6.43 13.15 28.36
N GLU A 223 6.89 11.91 28.21
CA GLU A 223 6.01 10.74 28.09
C GLU A 223 5.22 10.46 29.37
N THR A 224 5.73 10.85 30.54
CA THR A 224 5.05 10.61 31.82
C THR A 224 3.93 11.62 32.03
N ALA A 225 4.20 12.89 31.71
CA ALA A 225 3.20 13.95 31.79
C ALA A 225 2.26 14.00 30.57
N LEU A 226 2.54 13.21 29.52
CA LEU A 226 1.87 13.24 28.23
C LEU A 226 1.87 14.65 27.61
N THR A 227 3.03 15.32 27.67
CA THR A 227 3.20 16.67 27.11
C THR A 227 4.20 16.70 25.96
N LEU A 228 3.91 17.59 25.02
CA LEU A 228 4.70 17.95 23.85
C LEU A 228 4.69 19.47 23.78
N LEU A 229 5.89 20.06 23.88
CA LEU A 229 6.10 21.50 23.83
C LEU A 229 7.01 21.82 22.66
N VAL A 230 6.51 22.59 21.68
CA VAL A 230 7.29 23.01 20.52
C VAL A 230 8.51 23.80 20.98
N ALA A 231 9.66 23.48 20.40
CA ALA A 231 10.93 24.13 20.65
C ALA A 231 11.34 24.99 19.45
N ASP A 232 12.06 26.09 19.70
CA ASP A 232 12.60 26.93 18.62
C ASP A 232 13.94 26.40 18.09
N ASP A 233 14.70 25.70 18.93
CA ASP A 233 16.01 25.14 18.60
C ASP A 233 15.98 23.61 18.66
N ALA A 234 16.04 22.99 17.48
CA ALA A 234 16.08 21.52 17.32
C ALA A 234 17.36 20.86 17.87
N THR A 235 18.39 21.65 18.20
CA THR A 235 19.68 21.14 18.71
C THR A 235 19.83 21.25 20.22
N ALA A 236 18.84 21.85 20.90
CA ALA A 236 18.86 21.99 22.35
C ALA A 236 18.75 20.63 23.05
N ASP A 237 19.36 20.52 24.23
CA ASP A 237 19.36 19.30 25.02
C ASP A 237 17.93 18.91 25.45
N GLY A 238 17.56 17.65 25.27
CA GLY A 238 16.20 17.14 25.53
C GLY A 238 15.13 17.52 24.50
N VAL A 239 15.51 18.12 23.37
CA VAL A 239 14.60 18.40 22.24
C VAL A 239 14.70 17.28 21.19
N THR A 240 13.56 16.73 20.79
CA THR A 240 13.47 15.95 19.55
C THR A 240 13.42 16.90 18.37
N ASP A 241 14.10 16.56 17.29
CA ASP A 241 14.14 17.35 16.06
C ASP A 241 12.87 17.20 15.22
N ASP A 242 12.08 16.15 15.45
CA ASP A 242 10.83 15.87 14.77
C ASP A 242 9.80 15.15 15.66
N ALA A 243 8.97 15.94 16.33
CA ALA A 243 7.85 15.45 17.12
C ALA A 243 6.72 14.86 16.27
N ILE A 244 6.67 15.16 14.97
CA ILE A 244 5.67 14.60 14.06
C ILE A 244 5.95 13.13 13.81
N SER A 245 7.22 12.76 13.62
CA SER A 245 7.65 11.35 13.53
C SER A 245 7.24 10.52 14.74
N GLU A 246 7.41 11.06 15.95
CA GLU A 246 6.98 10.39 17.20
C GLU A 246 5.45 10.18 17.23
N ILE A 247 4.66 11.18 16.80
CA ILE A 247 3.19 11.04 16.70
C ILE A 247 2.81 9.96 15.68
N ILE A 248 3.44 9.94 14.50
CA ILE A 248 3.19 8.95 13.44
C ILE A 248 3.43 7.54 13.97
N GLU A 249 4.53 7.32 14.67
CA GLU A 249 4.87 6.02 15.25
C GLU A 249 3.79 5.57 16.25
N ARG A 250 3.36 6.47 17.16
CA ARG A 250 2.31 6.17 18.14
C ARG A 250 0.96 5.86 17.48
N VAL A 251 0.57 6.62 16.46
CA VAL A 251 -0.68 6.38 15.71
C VAL A 251 -0.63 5.02 15.01
N SER A 252 0.45 4.74 14.28
CA SER A 252 0.61 3.47 13.57
C SER A 252 0.64 2.27 14.53
N HIS A 253 1.37 2.39 15.65
CA HIS A 253 1.44 1.36 16.68
C HIS A 253 0.06 1.06 17.30
N ASN A 254 -0.78 2.09 17.46
CA ASN A 254 -2.14 1.97 17.99
C ASN A 254 -3.21 1.69 16.91
N GLY A 255 -2.80 1.24 15.72
CA GLY A 255 -3.69 0.82 14.64
C GLY A 255 -4.46 1.96 13.98
N GLY A 256 -3.99 3.19 14.10
CA GLY A 256 -4.50 4.32 13.32
C GLY A 256 -3.84 4.39 11.94
N GLU A 257 -4.57 4.92 10.97
CA GLU A 257 -4.05 5.16 9.62
C GLU A 257 -3.28 6.49 9.58
N VAL A 258 -2.19 6.56 8.83
CA VAL A 258 -1.45 7.80 8.58
C VAL A 258 -1.48 8.11 7.10
N VAL A 259 -1.90 9.33 6.76
CA VAL A 259 -2.03 9.80 5.37
C VAL A 259 -1.22 11.07 5.20
N PHE A 260 -0.25 11.04 4.30
CA PHE A 260 0.56 12.19 3.95
C PHE A 260 -0.13 13.00 2.87
N VAL A 261 -0.39 14.28 3.10
CA VAL A 261 -1.11 15.13 2.16
C VAL A 261 -0.12 16.04 1.44
N PRO A 262 -0.15 16.12 0.10
CA PRO A 262 0.70 17.03 -0.66
C PRO A 262 0.62 18.47 -0.15
N GLN A 263 1.74 19.19 -0.22
CA GLN A 263 1.85 20.55 0.33
C GLN A 263 0.81 21.52 -0.26
N ASP A 264 0.45 21.34 -1.53
CA ASP A 264 -0.56 22.15 -2.24
C ASP A 264 -2.01 21.75 -1.91
N LYS A 265 -2.21 20.62 -1.21
CA LYS A 265 -3.52 20.05 -0.88
C LYS A 265 -3.92 20.16 0.59
N MET A 266 -3.02 20.61 1.47
CA MET A 266 -3.28 20.81 2.90
C MET A 266 -2.98 22.26 3.30
N ASP A 267 -3.87 22.89 4.06
CA ASP A 267 -3.69 24.27 4.52
C ASP A 267 -2.40 24.37 5.36
N GLU A 268 -1.61 25.42 5.11
CA GLU A 268 -0.39 25.70 5.87
C GLU A 268 -0.69 26.04 7.33
N LYS A 269 -1.89 26.55 7.62
CA LYS A 269 -2.34 26.88 8.98
C LYS A 269 -2.79 25.67 9.78
N GLU A 270 -3.12 24.58 9.10
CA GLU A 270 -3.52 23.31 9.71
C GLU A 270 -2.73 22.17 9.03
N PRO A 271 -1.40 22.14 9.22
CA PRO A 271 -0.50 21.21 8.52
C PRO A 271 -0.56 19.79 9.09
N ILE A 272 -1.33 19.57 10.16
CA ILE A 272 -1.57 18.27 10.76
C ILE A 272 -2.98 18.24 11.36
N ALA A 273 -3.68 17.13 11.20
CA ALA A 273 -4.99 16.91 11.79
C ALA A 273 -5.17 15.43 12.17
N LEU A 274 -5.78 15.18 13.32
CA LEU A 274 -6.09 13.84 13.79
C LEU A 274 -7.61 13.67 13.93
N ILE A 275 -8.13 12.62 13.33
CA ILE A 275 -9.49 12.13 13.55
C ILE A 275 -9.49 11.16 14.74
N THR A 276 -10.30 11.43 15.75
CA THR A 276 -10.39 10.60 16.96
C THR A 276 -11.45 9.50 16.82
N ARG A 277 -11.37 8.48 17.69
CA ARG A 277 -12.34 7.36 17.74
C ARG A 277 -13.61 7.76 18.49
N TYR A 278 -13.48 8.63 19.48
CA TYR A 278 -14.54 9.25 20.28
C TYR A 278 -14.12 10.64 20.79
#